data_AF-A0A4Q4CQH7-F1
#
_entry.id   AF-A0A4Q4CQH7-F1
#
_cell.length_a   1.000
_cell.length_b   1.000
_cell.length_c   1.000
_cell.angle_alpha   90.00
_cell.angle_beta   90.00
_cell.angle_gamma   90.00
#
_symmetry.space_group_name_H-M   'P 1'
#
loop_
_entity.id
_entity.type
_entity.pdbx_description
1 polymer ?
#
loop_
_entity_poly.entity_id
_entity_poly.type
_entity_poly.pdbx_seq_one_letter_code
_entity_poly.pdbx_strand_id
1 'polypeptide(L)'
;MTIAANLGYPRIGPRRELKAALESFWAGKTPEAELRATAAGLRAASRRLQQGAGIGHIPGGDFALYDHVLETACALGAIPPGHGWKGEGPVSLETYFSLARGGRPKGDLAEGCCGGHASSALEMTKWFDTNYHYLVPELTAGQRFALTANPWADAVRE
;
A
#
# COMPACT_ATOMS: atom_id res chain seq x y z
N MET A 1 -12.42 26.14 23.06
CA MET A 1 -11.41 25.13 23.46
C MET A 1 -10.61 24.79 22.20
N THR A 2 -9.28 24.88 22.23
CA THR A 2 -8.44 24.58 21.06
C THR A 2 -8.19 23.08 20.97
N ILE A 3 -8.23 22.50 19.77
CA ILE A 3 -8.02 21.06 19.53
C ILE A 3 -6.70 20.87 18.80
N ALA A 4 -5.86 19.96 19.30
CA ALA A 4 -4.66 19.50 18.60
C ALA A 4 -5.04 18.37 17.61
N ALA A 5 -4.51 18.45 16.39
CA ALA A 5 -4.77 17.48 15.32
C ALA A 5 -3.45 17.07 14.66
N ASN A 6 -3.39 15.82 14.19
CA ASN A 6 -2.30 15.32 13.35
C ASN A 6 -2.85 14.86 12.00
N LEU A 7 -2.11 15.12 10.91
CA LEU A 7 -2.52 14.78 9.54
C LEU A 7 -1.99 13.42 9.08
N GLY A 8 -0.99 12.87 9.76
CA GLY A 8 -0.41 11.57 9.45
C GLY A 8 0.70 11.21 10.43
N TYR A 9 0.97 9.92 10.61
CA TYR A 9 2.01 9.43 11.50
C TYR A 9 3.02 8.55 10.76
N PRO A 10 4.34 8.66 11.04
CA PRO A 10 5.35 7.81 10.41
C PRO A 10 5.09 6.32 10.66
N ARG A 11 4.80 5.58 9.59
CA ARG A 11 4.42 4.16 9.64
C ARG A 11 5.56 3.16 9.77
N ILE A 12 6.81 3.60 9.59
CA ILE A 12 7.97 2.72 9.50
C ILE A 12 8.28 1.99 10.82
N GLY A 13 7.83 2.55 11.95
CA GLY A 13 8.11 2.07 13.30
C GLY A 13 9.44 2.61 13.86
N PRO A 14 9.58 2.70 15.20
CA PRO A 14 10.73 3.33 15.85
C PRO A 14 12.06 2.60 15.58
N ARG A 15 12.02 1.31 15.22
CA ARG A 15 13.20 0.52 14.83
C ARG A 15 13.10 -0.02 13.40
N ARG A 16 12.28 0.63 12.57
CA ARG A 16 11.99 0.24 11.18
C ARG A 16 11.37 -1.16 11.07
N GLU A 17 10.50 -1.51 12.01
CA GLU A 17 9.80 -2.79 12.06
C GLU A 17 9.07 -3.10 10.74
N LEU A 18 8.42 -2.10 10.12
CA LEU A 18 7.72 -2.30 8.85
C LEU A 18 8.70 -2.66 7.72
N LYS A 19 9.89 -2.04 7.67
CA LYS A 19 10.92 -2.38 6.68
C LYS A 19 11.35 -3.83 6.83
N ALA A 20 11.67 -4.25 8.05
CA ALA A 20 12.12 -5.62 8.32
C ALA A 20 11.05 -6.65 7.94
N ALA A 21 9.77 -6.38 8.27
CA ALA A 21 8.66 -7.25 7.92
C ALA A 21 8.45 -7.34 6.40
N LEU A 22 8.50 -6.22 5.67
CA LEU A 22 8.40 -6.20 4.21
C LEU A 22 9.54 -6.97 3.55
N GLU A 23 10.79 -6.75 3.97
CA GLU A 23 11.95 -7.45 3.42
C GLU A 23 11.90 -8.96 3.68
N SER A 24 11.45 -9.36 4.87
CA SER A 24 11.24 -10.77 5.21
C SER A 24 10.15 -11.41 4.36
N PHE A 25 9.01 -10.72 4.19
CA PHE A 25 7.90 -11.18 3.36
C PHE A 25 8.33 -11.34 1.89
N TRP A 26 9.00 -10.33 1.31
CA TRP A 26 9.49 -10.40 -0.06
C TRP A 26 10.58 -11.46 -0.28
N ALA A 27 11.34 -11.79 0.75
CA ALA A 27 12.29 -12.91 0.73
C ALA A 27 11.61 -14.28 0.88
N GLY A 28 10.29 -14.34 1.03
CA GLY A 28 9.52 -15.56 1.25
C GLY A 28 9.77 -16.22 2.61
N LYS A 29 10.32 -15.48 3.58
CA LYS A 29 10.70 -16.01 4.89
C LYS A 29 9.53 -16.01 5.88
N THR A 30 8.57 -15.10 5.70
CA THR A 30 7.42 -14.94 6.57
C THR A 30 6.13 -14.91 5.74
N PRO A 31 5.03 -15.48 6.26
CA PRO A 31 3.74 -15.46 5.56
C PRO A 31 3.10 -14.07 5.60
N GLU A 32 2.13 -13.84 4.70
CA GLU A 32 1.36 -12.59 4.64
C GLU A 32 0.71 -12.22 5.98
N ALA A 33 0.23 -13.21 6.73
CA ALA A 33 -0.39 -13.01 8.04
C ALA A 33 0.54 -12.29 9.03
N GLU A 34 1.84 -12.59 9.00
CA GLU A 34 2.83 -11.99 9.89
C GLU A 34 3.14 -10.53 9.52
N LEU A 35 3.21 -10.23 8.22
CA LEU A 35 3.32 -8.86 7.73
C LEU A 35 2.10 -8.03 8.14
N ARG A 36 0.89 -8.57 7.99
CA ARG A 36 -0.36 -7.91 8.40
C ARG A 36 -0.41 -7.69 9.92
N ALA A 37 0.03 -8.68 10.71
CA ALA A 37 0.10 -8.56 12.16
C ALA A 37 1.09 -7.46 12.59
N THR A 38 2.25 -7.37 11.95
CA THR A 38 3.23 -6.30 12.21
C THR A 38 2.64 -4.93 11.90
N ALA A 39 1.99 -4.79 10.75
CA ALA A 39 1.34 -3.54 10.34
C ALA A 39 0.23 -3.12 11.31
N ALA A 40 -0.62 -4.05 11.76
CA ALA A 40 -1.66 -3.79 12.75
C ALA A 40 -1.06 -3.38 14.12
N GLY A 41 0.02 -4.05 14.56
CA GLY A 41 0.72 -3.69 15.78
C GLY A 41 1.29 -2.26 15.74
N LEU A 42 1.86 -1.85 14.60
CA LEU A 42 2.38 -0.50 14.40
C LEU A 42 1.28 0.57 14.42
N ARG A 43 0.14 0.31 13.78
CA ARG A 43 -1.03 1.20 13.83
C ARG A 43 -1.60 1.35 15.23
N ALA A 44 -1.78 0.24 15.95
CA ALA A 44 -2.26 0.28 17.33
C ALA A 44 -1.29 1.05 18.24
N ALA A 45 0.02 0.84 18.08
CA ALA A 45 1.04 1.54 18.86
C ALA A 45 1.04 3.06 18.57
N SER A 46 0.97 3.48 17.30
CA SER A 46 0.94 4.90 16.94
C SER A 46 -0.32 5.61 17.42
N ARG A 47 -1.49 4.95 17.35
CA ARG A 47 -2.74 5.49 17.89
C ARG A 47 -2.68 5.68 19.40
N ARG A 48 -2.24 4.65 20.15
CA ARG A 48 -2.09 4.73 21.61
C ARG A 48 -1.13 5.84 22.03
N LEU A 49 -0.02 5.98 21.31
CA LEU A 49 0.96 7.04 21.58
C LEU A 49 0.35 8.43 21.37
N GLN A 50 -0.34 8.67 20.25
CA GLN A 50 -0.96 9.96 19.96
C GLN A 50 -2.10 10.29 20.93
N GLN A 51 -2.91 9.28 21.33
CA GLN A 51 -3.92 9.43 22.37
C GLN A 51 -3.29 9.81 23.72
N GLY A 52 -2.24 9.09 24.12
CA GLY A 52 -1.51 9.39 25.35
C GLY A 52 -0.82 10.76 25.36
N ALA A 53 -0.50 11.30 24.19
CA ALA A 53 0.04 12.65 24.02
C ALA A 53 -1.04 13.76 23.98
N GLY A 54 -2.33 13.41 24.09
CA GLY A 54 -3.43 14.39 24.11
C GLY A 54 -3.83 14.93 22.73
N ILE A 55 -3.48 14.25 21.63
CA ILE A 55 -3.94 14.62 20.29
C ILE A 55 -5.44 14.33 20.18
N GLY A 56 -6.23 15.38 19.91
CA GLY A 56 -7.68 15.28 19.83
C GLY A 56 -8.17 14.64 18.53
N HIS A 57 -7.55 14.96 17.39
CA HIS A 57 -7.85 14.33 16.10
C HIS A 57 -6.64 13.52 15.60
N ILE A 58 -6.80 12.20 15.60
CA ILE A 58 -5.77 11.22 15.23
C ILE A 58 -6.13 10.65 13.85
N PRO A 59 -5.16 10.55 12.91
CA PRO A 59 -5.40 10.00 11.58
C PRO A 59 -5.65 8.48 11.63
N GLY A 60 -6.55 8.00 10.77
CA GLY A 60 -6.82 6.57 10.58
C GLY A 60 -6.40 6.02 9.21
N GLY A 61 -6.42 6.86 8.16
CA GLY A 61 -6.16 6.44 6.77
C GLY A 61 -4.74 6.69 6.26
N ASP A 62 -3.78 6.96 7.15
CA ASP A 62 -2.41 7.37 6.83
C ASP A 62 -1.43 6.19 6.64
N PHE A 63 -1.79 5.01 7.13
CA PHE A 63 -0.95 3.82 7.02
C PHE A 63 -1.09 3.16 5.64
N ALA A 64 0.05 2.81 5.02
CA ALA A 64 0.08 1.97 3.81
C ALA A 64 1.28 1.02 3.88
N LEU A 65 1.20 -0.15 3.25
CA LEU A 65 2.32 -1.10 3.26
C LEU A 65 3.51 -0.62 2.42
N TYR A 66 3.26 0.13 1.36
CA TYR A 66 4.33 0.65 0.51
C TYR A 66 4.18 2.14 0.20
N ASP A 67 3.05 2.53 -0.37
CA ASP A 67 2.72 3.90 -0.71
C ASP A 67 1.21 4.16 -0.60
N HIS A 68 0.83 5.34 -0.11
CA HIS A 68 -0.56 5.71 0.14
C HIS A 68 -1.33 6.10 -1.14
N VAL A 69 -0.63 6.60 -2.16
CA VAL A 69 -1.24 6.84 -3.48
C VAL A 69 -1.50 5.50 -4.17
N LEU A 70 -0.54 4.57 -4.13
CA LEU A 70 -0.77 3.19 -4.57
C LEU A 70 -1.92 2.51 -3.82
N GLU A 71 -2.00 2.65 -2.50
CA GLU A 71 -3.11 2.10 -1.70
C GLU A 71 -4.47 2.61 -2.20
N THR A 72 -4.57 3.91 -2.47
CA THR A 72 -5.77 4.54 -3.00
C THR A 72 -6.10 4.03 -4.41
N ALA A 73 -5.10 3.92 -5.29
CA ALA A 73 -5.27 3.37 -6.63
C ALA A 73 -5.80 1.93 -6.57
N CYS A 74 -5.22 1.08 -5.73
CA CYS A 74 -5.67 -0.29 -5.53
C CYS A 74 -7.10 -0.35 -4.98
N ALA A 75 -7.42 0.44 -3.95
CA ALA A 75 -8.74 0.49 -3.33
C ALA A 75 -9.85 0.89 -4.32
N LEU A 76 -9.52 1.70 -5.33
CA LEU A 76 -10.46 2.18 -6.36
C LEU A 76 -10.42 1.37 -7.66
N GLY A 77 -9.62 0.30 -7.72
CA GLY A 77 -9.48 -0.54 -8.92
C GLY A 77 -8.72 0.15 -10.06
N ALA A 78 -7.90 1.16 -9.75
CA ALA A 78 -7.08 1.88 -10.70
C ALA A 78 -5.75 1.14 -10.97
N ILE A 79 -5.85 -0.06 -11.55
CA ILE A 79 -4.70 -0.95 -11.79
C ILE A 79 -4.48 -1.14 -13.29
N PRO A 80 -3.27 -0.85 -13.82
CA PRO A 80 -2.96 -1.14 -15.21
C PRO A 80 -2.91 -2.65 -15.50
N PRO A 81 -3.11 -3.06 -16.76
CA PRO A 81 -2.99 -4.46 -17.15
C PRO A 81 -1.57 -4.98 -16.92
N GLY A 82 -1.42 -6.32 -16.78
CA GLY A 82 -0.10 -6.97 -16.68
C GLY A 82 0.40 -7.26 -15.26
N HIS A 83 -0.38 -6.90 -14.21
CA HIS A 83 -0.06 -7.17 -12.80
C HIS A 83 -0.91 -8.28 -12.15
N GLY A 84 -1.62 -9.08 -12.97
CA GLY A 84 -2.40 -10.23 -12.52
C GLY A 84 -3.79 -9.94 -11.94
N TRP A 85 -4.20 -8.67 -11.85
CA TRP A 85 -5.57 -8.32 -11.45
C TRP A 85 -6.54 -8.43 -12.63
N LYS A 86 -7.69 -9.07 -12.40
CA LYS A 86 -8.67 -9.40 -13.44
C LYS A 86 -9.72 -8.31 -13.69
N GLY A 87 -9.58 -7.15 -13.04
CA GLY A 87 -10.56 -6.05 -13.15
C GLY A 87 -11.71 -6.13 -12.15
N GLU A 88 -11.75 -7.15 -11.29
CA GLU A 88 -12.80 -7.36 -10.31
C GLU A 88 -12.25 -7.94 -9.00
N GLY A 89 -12.98 -7.68 -7.91
CA GLY A 89 -12.65 -8.18 -6.58
C GLY A 89 -11.43 -7.50 -5.93
N PRO A 90 -11.06 -7.96 -4.72
CA PRO A 90 -9.95 -7.40 -3.96
C PRO A 90 -8.61 -7.53 -4.69
N VAL A 91 -7.78 -6.53 -4.54
CA VAL A 91 -6.40 -6.53 -5.04
C VAL A 91 -5.54 -7.38 -4.10
N SER A 92 -4.89 -8.41 -4.65
CA SER A 92 -4.00 -9.26 -3.84
C SER A 92 -2.73 -8.49 -3.43
N LEU A 93 -2.09 -8.96 -2.36
CA LEU A 93 -0.83 -8.37 -1.91
C LEU A 93 0.31 -8.59 -2.92
N GLU A 94 0.23 -9.68 -3.70
CA GLU A 94 1.14 -9.96 -4.81
C GLU A 94 0.99 -8.93 -5.94
N THR A 95 -0.24 -8.64 -6.38
CA THR A 95 -0.50 -7.57 -7.36
C THR A 95 -0.04 -6.21 -6.82
N TYR A 96 -0.37 -5.89 -5.56
CA TYR A 96 0.03 -4.63 -4.93
C TYR A 96 1.55 -4.44 -4.98
N PHE A 97 2.34 -5.46 -4.63
CA PHE A 97 3.79 -5.36 -4.68
C PHE A 97 4.38 -5.49 -6.09
N SER A 98 3.70 -6.17 -7.02
CA SER A 98 4.08 -6.15 -8.44
C SER A 98 3.99 -4.73 -9.01
N LEU A 99 2.96 -3.96 -8.66
CA LEU A 99 2.86 -2.53 -9.00
C LEU A 99 3.98 -1.71 -8.35
N ALA A 100 4.30 -2.00 -7.09
CA ALA A 100 5.25 -1.21 -6.32
C ALA A 100 6.73 -1.42 -6.68
N ARG A 101 7.09 -2.65 -7.04
CA ARG A 101 8.49 -3.09 -7.17
C ARG A 101 8.78 -3.87 -8.45
N GLY A 102 7.77 -4.09 -9.28
CA GLY A 102 7.85 -4.98 -10.42
C GLY A 102 7.93 -6.44 -10.00
N GLY A 103 8.15 -7.30 -10.99
CA GLY A 103 8.27 -8.74 -10.80
C GLY A 103 7.01 -9.50 -11.21
N ARG A 104 7.22 -10.72 -11.70
CA ARG A 104 6.15 -11.63 -12.16
C ARG A 104 5.61 -12.46 -11.00
N PRO A 105 4.30 -12.74 -10.97
CA PRO A 105 3.76 -13.79 -10.12
C PRO A 105 4.52 -15.09 -10.34
N LYS A 106 4.90 -15.78 -9.27
CA LYS A 106 5.52 -17.12 -9.38
C LYS A 106 4.44 -18.11 -9.83
N GLY A 107 4.29 -18.33 -11.13
CA GLY A 107 3.33 -19.32 -11.65
C GLY A 107 3.26 -19.43 -13.18
N ASP A 108 3.49 -18.36 -13.92
CA ASP A 108 3.33 -18.38 -15.38
C ASP A 108 4.69 -18.54 -16.09
N LEU A 109 5.11 -19.81 -16.20
CA LEU A 109 6.15 -20.26 -17.12
C LEU A 109 5.59 -20.30 -18.55
N ALA A 110 5.41 -19.13 -19.17
CA ALA A 110 5.29 -19.03 -20.62
C ALA A 110 6.43 -18.16 -21.14
N GLU A 111 7.50 -18.83 -21.55
CA GLU A 111 8.51 -18.26 -22.45
C GLU A 111 7.84 -17.94 -23.80
N GLY A 112 7.96 -16.68 -24.23
CA GLY A 112 7.64 -16.28 -25.59
C GLY A 112 6.17 -16.00 -25.87
N CYS A 113 5.84 -14.72 -26.04
CA CYS A 113 5.25 -14.18 -27.28
C CYS A 113 4.71 -12.77 -27.04
N CYS A 114 5.17 -11.84 -27.88
CA CYS A 114 4.56 -10.54 -28.18
C CYS A 114 4.70 -9.44 -27.10
N GLY A 115 5.30 -8.32 -27.52
CA GLY A 115 5.65 -7.19 -26.64
C GLY A 115 4.45 -6.49 -25.99
N GLY A 116 4.67 -6.06 -24.75
CA GLY A 116 3.80 -5.14 -24.03
C GLY A 116 4.00 -5.24 -22.52
N HIS A 117 4.83 -4.36 -21.94
CA HIS A 117 4.83 -3.77 -20.57
C HIS A 117 4.50 -4.59 -19.30
N ALA A 118 4.13 -5.87 -19.37
CA ALA A 118 3.73 -6.64 -18.20
C ALA A 118 4.97 -7.08 -17.41
N SER A 119 5.27 -6.38 -16.30
CA SER A 119 6.06 -6.75 -15.09
C SER A 119 6.93 -5.60 -14.52
N SER A 120 6.92 -4.40 -15.11
CA SER A 120 7.65 -3.24 -14.56
C SER A 120 6.89 -2.60 -13.40
N ALA A 121 7.62 -2.09 -12.40
CA ALA A 121 7.01 -1.24 -11.37
C ALA A 121 6.39 0.01 -12.01
N LEU A 122 5.39 0.59 -11.35
CA LEU A 122 4.89 1.92 -11.69
C LEU A 122 6.00 2.96 -11.57
N GLU A 123 5.85 4.06 -12.31
CA GLU A 123 6.74 5.21 -12.17
C GLU A 123 6.75 5.72 -10.72
N MET A 124 7.95 6.01 -10.20
CA MET A 124 8.13 6.70 -8.93
C MET A 124 8.56 8.14 -9.18
N THR A 125 7.87 9.09 -8.56
CA THR A 125 8.25 10.50 -8.60
C THR A 125 8.15 11.16 -7.22
N LYS A 126 8.76 12.34 -7.08
CA LYS A 126 8.75 13.07 -5.81
C LYS A 126 7.34 13.54 -5.46
N TRP A 127 6.99 13.39 -4.18
CA TRP A 127 5.78 13.98 -3.62
C TRP A 127 6.03 15.45 -3.34
N PHE A 128 5.53 16.31 -4.25
CA PHE A 128 5.78 17.75 -4.24
C PHE A 128 7.30 18.05 -4.17
N ASP A 129 7.69 18.97 -3.29
CA ASP A 129 9.06 19.37 -3.01
C ASP A 129 9.72 18.55 -1.89
N THR A 130 9.10 17.45 -1.45
CA THR A 130 9.63 16.57 -0.41
C THR A 130 10.60 15.51 -0.96
N ASN A 131 11.24 14.76 -0.06
CA ASN A 131 12.03 13.57 -0.41
C ASN A 131 11.23 12.26 -0.38
N TYR A 132 9.94 12.31 -0.06
CA TYR A 132 9.06 11.14 -0.21
C TYR A 132 8.78 10.91 -1.70
N HIS A 133 8.73 9.65 -2.12
CA HIS A 133 8.37 9.29 -3.49
C HIS A 133 7.07 8.49 -3.45
N TYR A 134 6.16 8.81 -4.36
CA TYR A 134 4.90 8.08 -4.54
C TYR A 134 4.90 7.37 -5.88
N LEU A 135 4.04 6.36 -6.02
CA LEU A 135 3.85 5.63 -7.27
C LEU A 135 2.76 6.32 -8.08
N VAL A 136 3.08 6.75 -9.28
CA VAL A 136 2.16 7.48 -10.17
C VAL A 136 1.09 6.49 -10.67
N PRO A 137 -0.21 6.73 -10.39
CA PRO A 137 -1.26 5.90 -10.94
C PRO A 137 -1.34 6.04 -12.46
N GLU A 138 -1.34 4.92 -13.17
CA GLU A 138 -1.55 4.90 -14.62
C GLU A 138 -3.05 4.79 -14.91
N LEU A 139 -3.62 5.86 -15.48
CA LEU A 139 -5.04 5.95 -15.79
C LEU A 139 -5.27 5.96 -17.30
N THR A 140 -6.36 5.32 -17.75
CA THR A 140 -6.74 5.27 -19.16
C THR A 140 -8.13 5.82 -19.42
N ALA A 141 -8.35 6.35 -20.63
CA ALA A 141 -9.66 6.86 -21.02
C ALA A 141 -10.71 5.73 -20.99
N GLY A 142 -11.85 6.00 -20.35
CA GLY A 142 -12.93 5.02 -20.20
C GLY A 142 -12.70 3.95 -19.11
N GLN A 143 -11.63 4.06 -18.33
CA GLN A 143 -11.40 3.19 -17.17
C GLN A 143 -12.55 3.29 -16.17
N ARG A 144 -13.01 2.14 -15.70
CA ARG A 144 -14.04 2.06 -14.66
C ARG A 144 -13.37 1.89 -13.31
N PHE A 145 -13.84 2.67 -12.33
CA PHE A 145 -13.41 2.57 -10.95
C PHE A 145 -14.48 1.85 -10.15
N ALA A 146 -14.04 1.01 -9.22
CA ALA A 146 -14.90 0.31 -8.28
C ALA A 146 -14.16 0.16 -6.96
N LEU A 147 -14.90 0.21 -5.85
CA LEU A 147 -14.29 -0.01 -4.54
C LEU A 147 -13.95 -1.51 -4.39
N THR A 148 -12.67 -1.85 -4.48
CA THR A 148 -12.16 -3.24 -4.38
C THR A 148 -11.92 -3.65 -2.92
N ALA A 149 -11.56 -2.66 -2.09
CA ALA A 149 -11.36 -2.75 -0.65
C ALA A 149 -11.59 -1.35 -0.05
N ASN A 150 -11.94 -1.28 1.24
CA ASN A 150 -12.13 0.00 1.93
C ASN A 150 -11.17 0.13 3.12
N PRO A 151 -9.87 0.40 2.86
CA PRO A 151 -8.85 0.45 3.90
C PRO A 151 -9.13 1.57 4.92
N TRP A 152 -9.81 2.64 4.51
CA TRP A 152 -10.16 3.75 5.39
C TRP A 152 -11.25 3.36 6.39
N ALA A 153 -12.29 2.66 5.94
CA ALA A 153 -13.32 2.15 6.84
C ALA A 153 -12.78 1.05 7.77
N ASP A 154 -11.90 0.19 7.26
CA ASP A 154 -11.22 -0.82 8.08
C ASP A 154 -10.38 -0.18 9.18
N ALA A 155 -9.62 0.86 8.86
CA ALA A 155 -8.79 1.55 9.84
C ALA A 155 -9.58 2.33 10.90
N VAL A 156 -10.81 2.77 10.59
CA VAL A 156 -11.72 3.36 11.58
C VAL A 156 -12.32 2.30 12.50
N ARG A 157 -12.53 1.07 12.00
CA ARG A 157 -13.05 -0.06 12.80
C ARG A 157 -12.00 -0.67 13.73
N GLU A 158 -10.72 -0.61 13.35
CA GLU A 158 -9.58 -1.20 14.04
C GLU A 158 -9.15 -0.48 15.33
#